data_AF-A0A8E0SAC3-F1
#
_entry.id   AF-A0A8E0SAC3-F1
#
_cell.length_a   1.000
_cell.length_b   1.000
_cell.length_c   1.000
_cell.angle_alpha   90.00
_cell.angle_beta   90.00
_cell.angle_gamma   90.00
#
_symmetry.space_group_name_H-M   'P 1'
#
loop_
_entity.id
_entity.type
_entity.pdbx_description
1 polymer ?
#
loop_
_entity_poly.entity_id
_entity_poly.type
_entity_poly.pdbx_seq_one_letter_code
_entity_poly.pdbx_strand_id
1 'polypeptide(L)'
;MASAEQLKRMNDINDLIKLIASIDRCTFYCKSKNRIAYFRFKKKLFFVDDYTGADVYPYELGSGRANGFSHGGNMWQLVNSFRKFIITGKCGELRDYKEIWAYSYEGCMKIRQKAKEIGFIESVDYPYSFDDWMITY
;
A
#
# COMPACT_ATOMS: atom_id res chain seq x y z
N MET A 1 2.54 19.37 -12.57
CA MET A 1 3.54 18.87 -11.61
C MET A 1 2.81 18.44 -10.35
N ALA A 2 3.34 17.52 -9.55
CA ALA A 2 2.70 17.11 -8.29
C ALA A 2 2.70 18.27 -7.27
N SER A 3 1.64 18.41 -6.48
CA SER A 3 1.61 19.40 -5.39
C SER A 3 2.57 19.02 -4.27
N ALA A 4 2.92 19.98 -3.41
CA ALA A 4 3.74 19.71 -2.24
C ALA A 4 3.08 18.67 -1.30
N GLU A 5 1.75 18.70 -1.14
CA GLU A 5 1.08 17.68 -0.31
C GLU A 5 1.07 16.30 -0.98
N GLN A 6 0.96 16.24 -2.31
CA GLN A 6 1.08 14.97 -3.04
C GLN A 6 2.47 14.35 -2.89
N LEU A 7 3.52 15.17 -2.93
CA LEU A 7 4.90 14.72 -2.70
C LEU A 7 5.08 14.24 -1.26
N LYS A 8 4.54 14.97 -0.27
CA LYS A 8 4.56 14.55 1.14
C LYS A 8 3.88 13.18 1.32
N ARG A 9 2.64 13.04 0.86
CA ARG A 9 1.89 11.77 0.99
C ARG A 9 2.58 10.62 0.25
N MET A 10 3.20 10.86 -0.90
CA MET A 10 3.98 9.85 -1.60
C MET A 10 5.16 9.36 -0.75
N ASN A 11 5.92 10.26 -0.14
CA ASN A 11 7.04 9.90 0.73
C ASN A 11 6.55 9.16 1.98
N ASP A 12 5.47 9.61 2.60
CA ASP A 12 4.84 8.96 3.75
C ASP A 12 4.43 7.51 3.42
N ILE A 13 3.81 7.29 2.26
CA ILE A 13 3.46 5.95 1.76
C ILE A 13 4.72 5.12 1.47
N ASN A 14 5.76 5.70 0.88
CA ASN A 14 7.00 4.99 0.61
C ASN A 14 7.67 4.53 1.91
N ASP A 15 7.60 5.32 2.97
CA ASP A 15 8.12 4.92 4.29
C ASP A 15 7.26 3.83 4.94
N LEU A 16 5.94 3.86 4.75
CA LEU A 16 5.06 2.75 5.14
C LEU A 16 5.40 1.47 4.36
N ILE A 17 5.64 1.55 3.05
CA ILE A 17 6.03 0.40 2.23
C ILE A 17 7.37 -0.18 2.71
N LYS A 18 8.37 0.67 3.01
CA LYS A 18 9.64 0.22 3.59
C LYS A 18 9.45 -0.50 4.92
N LEU A 19 8.56 -0.01 5.78
CA LEU A 19 8.23 -0.68 7.04
C LEU A 19 7.65 -2.08 6.78
N ILE A 20 6.63 -2.18 5.93
CA ILE A 20 5.99 -3.44 5.54
C ILE A 20 7.02 -4.44 4.96
N ALA A 21 7.94 -3.94 4.14
CA ALA A 21 9.03 -4.68 3.52
C ALA A 21 10.13 -5.16 4.48
N SER A 22 10.20 -4.58 5.68
CA SER A 22 11.25 -4.86 6.67
C SER A 22 10.84 -5.82 7.78
N ILE A 23 9.55 -6.17 7.86
CA ILE A 23 9.00 -6.98 8.95
C ILE A 23 8.24 -8.20 8.42
N ASP A 24 8.12 -9.20 9.29
CA ASP A 24 7.38 -10.45 9.05
C ASP A 24 7.65 -11.06 7.66
N ARG A 25 6.68 -11.01 6.75
CA ARG A 25 6.76 -11.63 5.42
C ARG A 25 7.52 -10.79 4.40
N CYS A 26 7.96 -9.59 4.78
CA CYS A 26 8.67 -8.65 3.91
C CYS A 26 7.92 -8.34 2.61
N THR A 27 6.59 -8.19 2.68
CA THR A 27 5.76 -7.76 1.55
C THR A 27 6.33 -6.49 0.91
N PHE A 28 6.29 -6.38 -0.41
CA PHE A 28 6.97 -5.34 -1.23
C PHE A 28 8.50 -5.46 -1.32
N TYR A 29 9.13 -6.49 -0.76
CA TYR A 29 10.56 -6.75 -0.94
C TYR A 29 10.83 -8.00 -1.79
N CYS A 30 11.61 -7.81 -2.85
CA CYS A 30 12.10 -8.89 -3.68
C CYS A 30 13.52 -9.28 -3.26
N LYS A 31 13.66 -10.43 -2.57
CA LYS A 31 14.96 -10.95 -2.12
C LYS A 31 15.95 -11.21 -3.27
N SER A 32 15.48 -11.77 -4.39
CA SER A 32 16.36 -12.13 -5.52
C SER A 32 16.90 -10.91 -6.27
N LYS A 33 16.22 -9.77 -6.17
CA LYS A 33 16.63 -8.49 -6.78
C LYS A 33 17.17 -7.48 -5.77
N ASN A 34 17.10 -7.79 -4.47
CA ASN A 34 17.42 -6.89 -3.37
C ASN A 34 16.74 -5.50 -3.56
N ARG A 35 15.43 -5.50 -3.79
CA ARG A 35 14.66 -4.29 -4.13
C ARG A 35 13.38 -4.19 -3.33
N ILE A 36 13.06 -2.99 -2.87
CA ILE A 36 11.78 -2.63 -2.26
C ILE A 36 10.95 -1.86 -3.30
N ALA A 37 9.66 -2.16 -3.40
CA ALA A 37 8.73 -1.43 -4.26
C ALA A 37 8.47 -0.02 -3.71
N TYR A 38 8.15 0.95 -4.57
CA TYR A 38 7.92 2.32 -4.12
C TYR A 38 7.16 3.15 -5.17
N PHE A 39 6.54 4.24 -4.74
CA PHE A 39 5.95 5.22 -5.64
C PHE A 39 6.92 6.32 -6.04
N ARG A 40 6.80 6.79 -7.27
CA ARG A 40 7.52 7.99 -7.76
C ARG A 40 6.67 8.82 -8.71
N PHE A 41 6.85 10.14 -8.65
CA PHE A 41 6.31 11.03 -9.67
C PHE A 41 7.30 11.18 -10.84
N LYS A 42 6.78 11.02 -12.05
CA LYS A 42 7.37 11.56 -13.29
C LYS A 42 6.49 12.71 -13.76
N LYS A 43 5.82 12.58 -14.91
CA LYS A 43 4.67 13.43 -15.29
C LYS A 43 3.39 13.02 -14.54
N LYS A 44 3.27 11.74 -14.20
CA LYS A 44 2.19 11.13 -13.42
C LYS A 44 2.80 10.29 -12.29
N LEU A 45 1.95 9.82 -11.38
CA LEU A 45 2.35 8.90 -10.33
C LEU A 45 2.50 7.48 -10.88
N PHE A 46 3.61 6.82 -10.57
CA PHE A 46 3.88 5.43 -10.91
C PHE A 46 4.25 4.63 -9.67
N PHE A 47 3.91 3.35 -9.67
CA PHE A 47 4.38 2.36 -8.71
C PHE A 47 5.52 1.57 -9.35
N VAL A 48 6.69 1.52 -8.72
CA VAL A 48 7.83 0.74 -9.16
C VAL A 48 7.76 -0.63 -8.49
N ASP A 49 7.54 -1.67 -9.28
CA ASP A 49 7.42 -3.05 -8.80
C ASP A 49 8.79 -3.59 -8.32
N ASP A 50 8.81 -4.30 -7.19
CA ASP A 50 10.03 -4.84 -6.58
C ASP A 50 10.67 -5.95 -7.42
N TYR A 51 9.86 -6.81 -8.06
CA TYR A 51 10.37 -7.92 -8.86
C TYR A 51 10.81 -7.45 -10.25
N THR A 52 9.93 -6.78 -11.00
CA THR A 52 10.20 -6.37 -12.38
C THR A 52 11.02 -5.09 -12.45
N GLY A 53 10.87 -4.17 -11.50
CA GLY A 53 11.43 -2.82 -11.57
C GLY A 53 10.73 -1.90 -12.55
N ALA A 54 9.63 -2.34 -13.14
CA ALA A 54 8.87 -1.56 -14.11
C ALA A 54 8.10 -0.42 -13.44
N ASP A 55 7.92 0.67 -14.17
CA ASP A 55 6.95 1.71 -13.81
C ASP A 55 5.54 1.21 -14.13
N VAL A 56 4.85 0.73 -13.11
CA VAL A 56 3.45 0.31 -13.19
C VAL A 56 2.58 1.55 -13.05
N TYR A 57 1.64 1.73 -13.98
CA TYR A 57 0.70 2.84 -13.96
C TYR A 57 -0.54 2.47 -13.13
N PRO A 58 -0.70 3.01 -11.90
CA PRO A 58 -1.65 2.49 -10.92
C PRO A 58 -3.08 3.00 -11.13
N TYR A 59 -3.48 3.31 -12.36
CA TYR A 59 -4.81 3.85 -12.68
C TYR A 59 -5.65 2.92 -13.56
N GLU A 60 -5.08 1.81 -14.04
CA GLU A 60 -5.78 0.86 -14.90
C GLU A 60 -6.72 -0.03 -14.08
N LEU A 61 -8.01 0.01 -14.43
CA LEU A 61 -9.09 -0.81 -13.88
C LEU A 61 -9.45 -2.01 -14.76
N GLY A 62 -8.62 -2.35 -15.74
CA GLY A 62 -8.92 -3.38 -16.74
C GLY A 62 -8.94 -4.80 -16.17
N SER A 63 -9.71 -5.69 -16.81
CA SER A 63 -9.85 -7.13 -16.52
C SER A 63 -8.57 -7.96 -16.76
N GLY A 64 -7.40 -7.34 -16.78
CA GLY A 64 -6.09 -7.95 -17.03
C GLY A 64 -5.05 -7.55 -15.99
N ARG A 65 -3.92 -8.25 -15.98
CA ARG A 65 -2.77 -7.85 -15.15
C ARG A 65 -2.25 -6.50 -15.62
N ALA A 66 -2.12 -5.55 -14.70
CA ALA A 66 -1.45 -4.29 -14.97
C ALA A 66 -0.03 -4.56 -15.49
N ASN A 67 0.34 -3.92 -16.60
CA ASN A 67 1.61 -4.19 -17.25
C ASN A 67 2.79 -3.92 -16.29
N GLY A 68 3.68 -4.91 -16.14
CA GLY A 68 4.83 -4.83 -15.23
C GLY A 68 4.53 -5.12 -13.76
N PHE A 69 3.28 -5.35 -13.37
CA PHE A 69 2.93 -5.71 -12.00
C PHE A 69 3.11 -7.21 -11.76
N SER A 70 3.88 -7.58 -10.73
CA SER A 70 4.24 -8.98 -10.46
C SER A 70 3.36 -9.68 -9.41
N HIS A 71 2.51 -8.94 -8.69
CA HIS A 71 1.73 -9.45 -7.56
C HIS A 71 0.27 -9.80 -7.92
N GLY A 72 -0.44 -10.39 -6.95
CA GLY A 72 -1.85 -10.75 -7.05
C GLY A 72 -2.84 -9.58 -6.83
N GLY A 73 -4.13 -9.88 -6.94
CA GLY A 73 -5.22 -8.89 -6.91
C GLY A 73 -5.32 -8.06 -5.62
N ASN A 74 -5.13 -8.67 -4.44
CA ASN A 74 -5.19 -7.93 -3.17
C ASN A 74 -4.10 -6.86 -3.09
N MET A 75 -2.88 -7.20 -3.54
CA MET A 75 -1.78 -6.23 -3.59
C MET A 75 -2.09 -5.09 -4.55
N TRP A 76 -2.71 -5.40 -5.70
CA TRP A 76 -3.13 -4.39 -6.66
C TRP A 76 -4.15 -3.40 -6.07
N GLN A 77 -5.11 -3.90 -5.30
CA GLN A 77 -6.10 -3.07 -4.61
C GLN A 77 -5.43 -2.15 -3.58
N LEU A 78 -4.49 -2.66 -2.79
CA LEU A 78 -3.72 -1.84 -1.86
C LEU A 78 -2.91 -0.75 -2.56
N VAL A 79 -2.18 -1.10 -3.62
CA VAL A 79 -1.43 -0.11 -4.43
C VAL A 79 -2.36 0.98 -4.98
N ASN A 80 -3.58 0.61 -5.40
CA ASN A 80 -4.59 1.57 -5.83
C ASN A 80 -5.11 2.45 -4.68
N SER A 81 -5.27 1.89 -3.48
CA SER A 81 -5.66 2.61 -2.27
C SER A 81 -4.60 3.65 -1.90
N PHE A 82 -3.33 3.25 -1.88
CA PHE A 82 -2.18 4.15 -1.71
C PHE A 82 -2.16 5.27 -2.75
N ARG A 83 -2.31 4.94 -4.03
CA ARG A 83 -2.41 5.96 -5.09
C ARG A 83 -3.55 6.94 -4.82
N LYS A 84 -4.75 6.46 -4.47
CA LYS A 84 -5.92 7.32 -4.21
C LYS A 84 -5.62 8.29 -3.07
N PHE A 85 -5.02 7.82 -1.98
CA PHE A 85 -4.57 8.65 -0.87
C PHE A 85 -3.51 9.69 -1.32
N ILE A 86 -2.47 9.27 -2.04
CA ILE A 86 -1.43 10.19 -2.52
C ILE A 86 -2.03 11.33 -3.34
N ILE A 87 -2.94 11.00 -4.28
CA ILE A 87 -3.51 11.99 -5.20
C ILE A 87 -4.55 12.88 -4.52
N THR A 88 -5.44 12.31 -3.69
CA THR A 88 -6.65 12.99 -3.22
C THR A 88 -6.64 13.34 -1.73
N GLY A 89 -5.76 12.75 -0.94
CA GLY A 89 -5.76 12.86 0.52
C GLY A 89 -6.87 12.07 1.22
N LYS A 90 -7.78 11.42 0.47
CA LYS A 90 -8.82 10.57 1.06
C LYS A 90 -8.20 9.32 1.68
N CYS A 91 -8.62 9.01 2.91
CA CYS A 91 -8.23 7.80 3.62
C CYS A 91 -8.39 6.56 2.72
N GLY A 92 -7.43 5.65 2.84
CA GLY A 92 -7.47 4.35 2.22
C GLY A 92 -7.76 3.28 3.26
N GLU A 93 -7.35 2.06 2.93
CA GLU A 93 -7.56 0.87 3.74
C GLU A 93 -6.36 -0.06 3.58
N LEU A 94 -5.91 -0.64 4.69
CA LEU A 94 -4.99 -1.76 4.73
C LEU A 94 -5.83 -3.02 4.72
N ARG A 95 -6.42 -3.35 3.57
CA ARG A 95 -7.24 -4.57 3.46
C ARG A 95 -6.39 -5.81 3.67
N ASP A 96 -6.52 -6.35 4.86
CA ASP A 96 -6.94 -7.70 5.20
C ASP A 96 -7.41 -7.62 6.67
N TYR A 97 -8.09 -8.65 7.19
CA TYR A 97 -8.69 -8.67 8.53
C TYR A 97 -7.70 -8.36 9.67
N LYS A 98 -8.08 -8.59 10.94
CA LYS A 98 -7.18 -8.32 12.08
C LYS A 98 -5.75 -8.87 11.89
N GLU A 99 -5.59 -9.94 11.12
CA GLU A 99 -4.32 -10.51 10.62
C GLU A 99 -4.12 -10.18 9.13
N ILE A 100 -3.24 -9.22 8.85
CA ILE A 100 -2.91 -8.80 7.48
C ILE A 100 -1.84 -9.75 6.91
N TRP A 101 -2.04 -10.36 5.73
CA TRP A 101 -1.03 -11.15 5.02
C TRP A 101 -0.27 -12.21 5.86
N ALA A 102 -0.93 -12.79 6.88
CA ALA A 102 -0.31 -13.69 7.87
C ALA A 102 0.87 -13.07 8.65
N TYR A 103 0.84 -11.76 8.85
CA TYR A 103 1.77 -11.04 9.72
C TYR A 103 1.43 -11.32 11.19
N SER A 104 2.42 -11.15 12.05
CA SER A 104 2.22 -11.22 13.49
C SER A 104 1.27 -10.10 13.95
N TYR A 105 0.64 -10.26 15.10
CA TYR A 105 -0.16 -9.18 15.70
C TYR A 105 0.68 -7.91 15.89
N GLU A 106 1.92 -8.05 16.39
CA GLU A 106 2.84 -6.92 16.56
C GLU A 106 3.18 -6.24 15.24
N GLY A 107 3.44 -7.01 14.18
CA GLY A 107 3.70 -6.49 12.84
C GLY A 107 2.50 -5.75 12.27
N CYS A 108 1.30 -6.35 12.39
CA CYS A 108 0.05 -5.70 11.99
C CYS A 108 -0.14 -4.36 12.73
N MET A 109 0.03 -4.34 14.05
CA MET A 109 -0.11 -3.12 14.85
C MET A 109 0.91 -2.06 14.49
N LYS A 110 2.19 -2.43 14.24
CA LYS A 110 3.22 -1.49 13.78
C LYS A 110 2.84 -0.84 12.45
N ILE A 111 2.37 -1.64 11.48
CA ILE A 111 1.93 -1.12 10.17
C ILE A 111 0.74 -0.19 10.34
N ARG A 112 -0.28 -0.60 11.10
CA ARG A 112 -1.49 0.19 11.33
C ARG A 112 -1.18 1.50 12.04
N GLN A 113 -0.34 1.46 13.07
CA GLN A 113 0.07 2.65 13.81
C GLN A 113 0.78 3.64 12.88
N LYS A 114 1.73 3.17 12.07
CA LYS A 114 2.40 4.01 11.07
C LYS A 114 1.43 4.57 10.03
N ALA A 115 0.50 3.75 9.55
CA ALA A 115 -0.52 4.17 8.59
C ALA A 115 -1.46 5.23 9.16
N LYS A 116 -1.82 5.14 10.45
CA LYS A 116 -2.62 6.14 11.15
C LYS A 116 -1.84 7.45 11.34
N GLU A 117 -0.57 7.37 11.73
CA GLU A 117 0.31 8.54 11.91
C GLU A 117 0.44 9.37 10.63
N ILE A 118 0.51 8.72 9.47
CA ILE A 118 0.58 9.41 8.17
C ILE A 118 -0.78 9.82 7.62
N GLY A 119 -1.87 9.51 8.33
CA GLY A 119 -3.25 9.82 7.92
C GLY A 119 -3.79 8.95 6.79
N PHE A 120 -3.15 7.81 6.50
CA PHE A 120 -3.63 6.89 5.47
C PHE A 120 -4.91 6.15 5.92
N ILE A 121 -5.00 5.81 7.20
CA ILE A 121 -6.19 5.21 7.83
C ILE A 121 -6.60 6.04 9.05
N GLU A 122 -7.87 5.93 9.45
CA GLU A 122 -8.41 6.68 10.60
C GLU A 122 -8.21 5.94 11.93
N SER A 123 -8.31 4.61 11.91
CA SER A 123 -8.21 3.76 13.09
C SER A 123 -7.26 2.59 12.87
N VAL A 124 -6.61 2.15 13.95
CA VAL A 124 -5.83 0.91 14.00
C VAL A 124 -6.70 -0.30 14.36
N ASP A 125 -7.95 -0.06 14.77
CA ASP A 125 -8.87 -1.12 15.12
C ASP A 125 -9.58 -1.60 13.85
N TYR A 126 -9.05 -2.68 13.27
CA TYR A 126 -9.65 -3.36 12.14
C TYR A 126 -10.50 -4.52 12.66
N PRO A 127 -11.71 -4.72 12.10
CA PRO A 127 -12.56 -5.84 12.47
C PRO A 127 -11.89 -7.19 12.18
N TYR A 128 -12.31 -8.21 12.92
CA TYR A 128 -11.84 -9.59 12.75
C TYR A 128 -12.36 -10.23 11.47
N SER A 129 -13.52 -9.79 10.98
CA SER A 129 -14.17 -10.35 9.80
C SER A 129 -14.84 -9.27 8.95
N PHE A 130 -15.31 -9.65 7.76
CA PHE A 130 -16.06 -8.75 6.87
C PHE A 130 -17.42 -8.42 7.47
N ASP A 131 -18.05 -9.40 8.14
CA ASP A 131 -19.35 -9.24 8.79
C ASP A 131 -19.27 -8.20 9.92
N ASP A 132 -18.19 -8.23 10.71
CA ASP A 132 -17.94 -7.23 11.74
C ASP A 132 -17.72 -5.82 11.15
N TRP A 133 -17.10 -5.72 9.98
CA TRP A 133 -16.86 -4.44 9.31
C TRP A 133 -18.16 -3.77 8.87
N MET A 134 -19.09 -4.55 8.32
CA MET A 134 -20.41 -4.07 7.85
C MET A 134 -21.34 -3.61 8.97
N ILE A 135 -21.03 -3.92 10.24
CA ILE A 135 -21.79 -3.46 11.41
C ILE A 135 -21.29 -2.08 11.90
N THR A 136 -20.03 -1.76 11.63
CA THR A 136 -19.37 -0.54 12.14
C THR A 136 -19.48 0.68 11.22
N TYR A 137 -20.03 0.53 10.01
CA TYR A 137 -20.21 1.59 9.00
C TYR A 137 -21.61 1.52 8.37
#